data_AF-W2N9S9-F1
#
_entry.id   AF-W2N9S9-F1
#
_cell.length_a   1.000
_cell.length_b   1.000
_cell.length_c   1.000
_cell.angle_alpha   90.00
_cell.angle_beta   90.00
_cell.angle_gamma   90.00
#
_symmetry.space_group_name_H-M   'P 1'
#
loop_
_entity.id
_entity.type
_entity.pdbx_description
1 polymer ?
#
loop_
_entity_poly.entity_id
_entity_poly.type
_entity_poly.pdbx_seq_one_letter_code
_entity_poly.pdbx_strand_id
1 'polypeptide(L)'
;MLIQQLLSAIREKWPFIGRGGCVRVLQDNAPAHIDTSDQRFATAVAEQGLNVQLCFQPPYSPDLNCLDLSRFSAIQARQRLKSSTTMDELIEAVADSYWELPPSTLDAAFLSLQCSMDKCIKDGGGNAFKASTYGEGKT
;
A
#
# COMPACT_ATOMS: atom_id res chain seq x y z
N MET A 1 -19.16 4.56 -2.37
CA MET A 1 -18.54 5.39 -1.31
C MET A 1 -17.02 5.28 -1.37
N LEU A 2 -16.42 4.09 -1.22
CA LEU A 2 -14.96 3.92 -1.23
C LEU A 2 -14.32 4.08 -2.63
N ILE A 3 -14.92 3.50 -3.68
CA ILE A 3 -14.43 3.62 -5.07
C ILE A 3 -14.33 5.10 -5.48
N GLN A 4 -15.38 5.88 -5.27
CA GLN A 4 -15.42 7.29 -5.67
C GLN A 4 -14.40 8.14 -4.90
N GLN A 5 -14.22 7.87 -3.60
CA GLN A 5 -13.19 8.53 -2.79
C GLN A 5 -11.78 8.21 -3.27
N LEU A 6 -11.50 6.92 -3.53
CA LEU A 6 -10.21 6.48 -4.05
C LEU A 6 -9.87 7.13 -5.40
N LEU A 7 -10.79 7.06 -6.37
CA LEU A 7 -10.56 7.61 -7.71
C LEU A 7 -10.40 9.13 -7.69
N SER A 8 -11.20 9.83 -6.86
CA SER A 8 -11.06 11.28 -6.69
C SER A 8 -9.70 11.65 -6.11
N ALA A 9 -9.23 10.94 -5.09
CA ALA A 9 -7.92 11.17 -4.49
C ALA A 9 -6.77 10.86 -5.46
N ILE A 10 -6.86 9.77 -6.23
CA ILE A 10 -5.88 9.42 -7.26
C ILE A 10 -5.78 10.54 -8.31
N ARG A 11 -6.90 11.04 -8.80
CA ARG A 11 -6.94 12.14 -9.78
C ARG A 11 -6.30 13.43 -9.22
N GLU A 12 -6.58 13.76 -7.97
CA GLU A 12 -6.03 14.95 -7.32
C GLU A 12 -4.51 14.85 -7.08
N LYS A 13 -4.05 13.70 -6.58
CA LYS A 13 -2.64 13.49 -6.18
C LYS A 13 -1.76 13.05 -7.34
N TRP A 14 -2.32 12.56 -8.44
CA TRP A 14 -1.57 12.00 -9.57
C TRP A 14 -1.93 12.68 -10.90
N PRO A 15 -1.49 13.93 -11.13
CA PRO A 15 -1.86 14.70 -12.33
C PRO A 15 -1.29 14.10 -13.64
N PHE A 16 -0.32 13.19 -13.55
CA PHE A 16 0.31 12.56 -14.71
C PHE A 16 -0.48 11.39 -15.32
N ILE A 17 -1.63 11.01 -14.76
CA ILE A 17 -2.48 9.96 -15.34
C ILE A 17 -2.88 10.31 -16.79
N GLY A 18 -3.02 11.59 -17.12
CA GLY A 18 -3.28 12.06 -18.48
C GLY A 18 -2.13 11.85 -19.49
N ARG A 19 -0.94 11.39 -19.05
CA ARG A 19 0.22 11.13 -19.92
C ARG A 19 0.35 9.65 -20.33
N GLY A 20 -0.72 8.87 -20.22
CA GLY A 20 -0.76 7.46 -20.64
C GLY A 20 -0.25 6.46 -19.60
N GLY A 21 0.03 6.89 -18.37
CA GLY A 21 0.39 5.99 -17.26
C GLY A 21 -0.82 5.22 -16.73
N CYS A 22 -0.59 3.98 -16.29
CA CYS A 22 -1.59 3.17 -15.58
C CYS A 22 -1.25 3.14 -14.08
N VAL A 23 -2.22 3.48 -13.22
CA VAL A 23 -2.08 3.28 -11.77
C VAL A 23 -2.53 1.86 -11.43
N ARG A 24 -1.66 1.10 -10.74
CA ARG A 24 -2.01 -0.24 -10.23
C ARG A 24 -2.22 -0.16 -8.73
N VAL A 25 -3.41 -0.50 -8.28
CA VAL A 25 -3.75 -0.60 -6.86
C VAL A 25 -3.57 -2.06 -6.45
N LEU A 26 -2.50 -2.32 -5.70
CA LEU A 26 -2.23 -3.65 -5.15
C LEU A 26 -3.00 -3.83 -3.83
N GLN A 27 -3.71 -4.94 -3.70
CA GLN A 27 -4.45 -5.33 -2.50
C GLN A 27 -4.24 -6.83 -2.20
N ASP A 28 -4.55 -7.25 -0.96
CA ASP A 28 -4.54 -8.65 -0.60
C ASP A 28 -5.79 -9.40 -1.12
N ASN A 29 -5.83 -10.72 -0.91
CA ASN A 29 -6.91 -11.57 -1.40
C ASN A 29 -8.07 -11.73 -0.38
N ALA A 30 -8.22 -10.84 0.60
CA ALA A 30 -9.28 -10.99 1.59
C ALA A 30 -10.67 -10.87 0.91
N PRO A 31 -11.67 -11.68 1.30
CA PRO A 31 -12.97 -11.72 0.62
C PRO A 31 -13.76 -10.40 0.60
N ALA A 32 -13.40 -9.46 1.47
CA ALA A 32 -14.01 -8.12 1.50
C ALA A 32 -13.45 -7.16 0.43
N HIS A 33 -12.32 -7.50 -0.21
CA HIS A 33 -11.74 -6.68 -1.27
C HIS A 33 -12.53 -6.76 -2.57
N ILE A 34 -12.45 -5.67 -3.33
CA ILE A 34 -13.12 -5.56 -4.63
C ILE A 34 -12.40 -6.49 -5.60
N ASP A 35 -13.15 -7.35 -6.28
CA ASP A 35 -12.60 -8.23 -7.31
C ASP A 35 -11.95 -7.42 -8.44
N THR A 36 -10.86 -7.91 -9.02
CA THR A 36 -10.15 -7.19 -10.09
C THR A 36 -10.97 -7.07 -11.38
N SER A 37 -12.02 -7.88 -11.53
CA SER A 37 -13.00 -7.83 -12.61
C SER A 37 -14.32 -7.13 -12.23
N ASP A 38 -14.37 -6.46 -11.07
CA ASP A 38 -15.59 -5.78 -10.60
C ASP A 38 -16.07 -4.70 -11.58
N GLN A 39 -17.29 -4.89 -12.09
CA GLN A 39 -17.87 -4.01 -13.10
C GLN A 39 -18.18 -2.61 -12.58
N ARG A 40 -18.47 -2.47 -11.27
CA ARG A 40 -18.77 -1.15 -10.67
C ARG A 40 -17.50 -0.32 -10.59
N PHE A 41 -16.38 -0.93 -10.24
CA PHE A 41 -15.06 -0.30 -10.26
C PHE A 41 -14.66 0.09 -11.68
N ALA A 42 -14.76 -0.83 -12.65
CA ALA A 42 -14.42 -0.56 -14.04
C ALA A 42 -15.25 0.59 -14.63
N THR A 43 -16.56 0.60 -14.37
CA THR A 43 -17.47 1.69 -14.79
C THR A 43 -17.05 3.03 -14.18
N ALA A 44 -16.80 3.08 -12.87
CA ALA A 44 -16.41 4.31 -12.19
C ALA A 44 -15.05 4.86 -12.68
N VAL A 45 -14.09 3.99 -12.99
CA VAL A 45 -12.80 4.38 -13.59
C VAL A 45 -13.02 5.01 -14.96
N ALA A 46 -13.85 4.39 -15.81
CA ALA A 46 -14.16 4.87 -17.14
C ALA A 46 -14.91 6.22 -17.13
N GLU A 47 -15.91 6.37 -16.25
CA GLU A 47 -16.66 7.62 -16.06
C GLU A 47 -15.76 8.80 -15.68
N GLN A 48 -14.69 8.55 -14.92
CA GLN A 48 -13.71 9.57 -14.56
C GLN A 48 -12.58 9.74 -15.58
N GLY A 49 -12.57 8.96 -16.67
CA GLY A 49 -11.52 9.02 -17.71
C GLY A 49 -10.13 8.63 -17.20
N LEU A 50 -10.06 7.78 -16.16
CA LEU A 50 -8.80 7.36 -15.55
C LEU A 50 -8.32 6.02 -16.11
N ASN A 51 -7.02 5.74 -15.96
CA ASN A 51 -6.43 4.43 -16.23
C ASN A 51 -5.93 3.82 -14.91
N VAL A 52 -6.84 3.17 -14.18
CA VAL A 52 -6.59 2.55 -12.87
C VAL A 52 -7.01 1.08 -12.90
N GLN A 53 -6.15 0.20 -12.41
CA GLN A 53 -6.40 -1.24 -12.34
C GLN A 53 -6.21 -1.76 -10.92
N LEU A 54 -7.12 -2.60 -10.46
CA LEU A 54 -6.94 -3.37 -9.24
C LEU A 54 -6.09 -4.60 -9.53
N CYS A 55 -5.23 -4.97 -8.59
CA CYS A 55 -4.36 -6.12 -8.70
C CYS A 55 -4.31 -6.83 -7.35
N PHE A 56 -4.43 -8.16 -7.37
CA PHE A 56 -4.13 -8.95 -6.18
C PHE A 56 -2.63 -9.23 -6.09
N GLN A 57 -2.11 -9.22 -4.88
CA GLN A 57 -0.82 -9.84 -4.59
C GLN A 57 -0.94 -11.37 -4.63
N PRO A 58 0.18 -12.10 -4.76
CA PRO A 58 0.17 -13.56 -4.61
C PRO A 58 -0.43 -13.99 -3.26
N PRO A 59 -1.21 -15.08 -3.20
CA PRO A 59 -1.77 -15.59 -1.95
C PRO A 59 -0.68 -15.85 -0.89
N TYR A 60 -1.03 -15.69 0.40
CA TYR A 60 -0.15 -15.96 1.55
C TYR A 60 1.23 -15.29 1.49
N SER A 61 1.31 -14.12 0.87
CA SER A 61 2.55 -13.39 0.66
C SER A 61 2.52 -12.00 1.31
N PRO A 62 2.47 -11.91 2.65
CA PRO A 62 2.52 -10.62 3.34
C PRO A 62 3.82 -9.85 3.05
N ASP A 63 4.91 -10.58 2.75
CA ASP A 63 6.20 -10.01 2.34
C ASP A 63 6.16 -9.36 0.94
N LEU A 64 5.05 -9.50 0.23
CA LEU A 64 4.78 -8.83 -1.04
C LEU A 64 3.72 -7.71 -0.91
N ASN A 65 3.38 -7.33 0.32
CA ASN A 65 2.54 -6.18 0.63
C ASN A 65 3.38 -5.02 1.18
N CYS A 66 3.48 -3.92 0.43
CA CYS A 66 4.19 -2.72 0.88
C CYS A 66 3.65 -2.17 2.21
N LEU A 67 2.34 -2.31 2.45
CA LEU A 67 1.71 -1.80 3.67
C LEU A 67 2.11 -2.62 4.90
N ASP A 68 2.14 -3.95 4.78
CA ASP A 68 2.49 -4.85 5.88
C ASP A 68 3.98 -4.82 6.19
N LEU A 69 4.84 -4.75 5.16
CA LEU A 69 6.29 -4.75 5.31
C LEU A 69 6.82 -3.63 6.20
N SER A 70 6.26 -2.42 6.09
CA SER A 70 6.88 -1.26 6.72
C SER A 70 5.94 -0.11 7.06
N ARG A 71 4.76 -0.01 6.44
CA ARG A 71 3.89 1.16 6.65
C ARG A 71 3.12 1.04 7.95
N PHE A 72 2.42 -0.07 8.16
CA PHE A 72 1.63 -0.27 9.38
C PHE A 72 2.50 -0.36 10.62
N SER A 73 3.65 -1.02 10.54
CA SER A 73 4.59 -1.11 11.64
C SER A 73 5.15 0.27 12.04
N ALA A 74 5.50 1.12 11.06
CA ALA A 74 6.01 2.47 11.33
C ALA A 74 4.93 3.41 11.90
N ILE A 75 3.69 3.35 11.38
CA ILE A 75 2.56 4.11 11.93
C ILE A 75 2.28 3.66 13.36
N GLN A 76 2.21 2.35 13.59
CA GLN A 76 1.91 1.79 14.91
C GLN A 76 3.00 2.14 15.95
N ALA A 77 4.28 2.09 15.57
CA ALA A 77 5.38 2.48 16.44
C ALA A 77 5.26 3.93 16.90
N ARG A 78 4.88 4.85 15.99
CA ARG A 78 4.63 6.26 16.32
C ARG A 78 3.36 6.47 17.13
N GLN A 79 2.27 5.84 16.73
CA GLN A 79 0.98 5.96 17.40
C GLN A 79 1.08 5.54 18.87
N ARG A 80 1.87 4.51 19.19
CA ARG A 80 2.12 4.07 20.57
C ARG A 80 2.75 5.13 21.47
N LEU A 81 3.41 6.14 20.91
CA LEU A 81 3.99 7.25 21.67
C LEU A 81 2.93 8.26 22.14
N LYS A 82 1.72 8.24 21.57
CA LYS A 82 0.67 9.25 21.79
C LYS A 82 -0.35 8.89 22.88
N SER A 83 -0.19 7.74 23.57
CA SER A 83 -0.99 7.31 24.73
C SER A 83 -2.50 7.59 24.62
N SER A 84 -3.14 7.14 23.54
CA SER A 84 -4.58 7.27 23.33
C SER A 84 -5.39 6.40 24.30
N THR A 85 -6.44 6.97 24.89
CA THR A 85 -7.37 6.30 25.83
C THR A 85 -8.79 6.17 25.29
N THR A 86 -9.12 6.89 24.23
CA THR A 86 -10.41 6.82 23.53
C THR A 86 -10.25 6.42 22.06
N MET A 87 -11.35 6.05 21.42
CA MET A 87 -11.35 5.75 19.98
C MET A 87 -10.99 6.98 19.14
N ASP A 88 -11.52 8.15 19.49
CA ASP A 88 -11.26 9.39 18.76
C ASP A 88 -9.78 9.79 18.89
N GLU A 89 -9.21 9.69 20.09
CA GLU A 89 -7.78 9.91 20.32
C GLU A 89 -6.90 8.91 19.55
N LEU A 90 -7.38 7.67 19.37
CA LEU A 90 -6.66 6.66 18.59
C LEU A 90 -6.70 7.00 17.09
N ILE A 91 -7.85 7.41 16.56
CA ILE A 91 -8.00 7.82 15.16
C ILE A 91 -7.10 9.01 14.86
N GLU A 92 -7.11 10.03 15.74
CA GLU A 92 -6.25 11.21 15.62
C GLU A 92 -4.76 10.81 15.70
N ALA A 93 -4.37 9.99 16.67
CA ALA A 93 -2.98 9.55 16.80
C ALA A 93 -2.49 8.76 15.58
N VAL A 94 -3.33 7.92 14.96
CA VAL A 94 -3.01 7.21 13.71
C VAL A 94 -2.88 8.18 12.54
N ALA A 95 -3.81 9.13 12.40
CA ALA A 95 -3.81 10.12 11.33
C ALA A 95 -2.56 11.01 11.40
N ASP A 96 -2.23 11.51 12.59
CA ASP A 96 -1.01 12.30 12.77
C ASP A 96 0.25 11.47 12.50
N SER A 97 0.30 10.23 13.02
CA SER A 97 1.44 9.34 12.81
C SER A 97 1.67 9.07 11.32
N TYR A 98 0.59 9.01 10.54
CA TYR A 98 0.64 8.91 9.08
C TYR A 98 1.27 10.16 8.43
N TRP A 99 0.86 11.35 8.85
CA TRP A 99 1.37 12.62 8.30
C TRP A 99 2.79 12.96 8.76
N GLU A 100 3.19 12.51 9.94
CA GLU A 100 4.54 12.68 10.50
C GLU A 100 5.56 11.71 9.89
N LEU A 101 5.12 10.68 9.17
CA LEU A 101 6.05 9.75 8.51
C LEU A 101 6.86 10.49 7.45
N PRO A 102 8.21 10.45 7.52
CA PRO A 102 9.02 11.12 6.54
C PRO A 102 8.86 10.41 5.18
N PRO A 103 8.91 11.15 4.06
CA PRO A 103 8.86 10.55 2.73
C PRO A 103 9.89 9.46 2.50
N SER A 104 11.06 9.55 3.14
CA SER A 104 12.10 8.51 3.07
C SER A 104 11.64 7.15 3.61
N THR A 105 10.72 7.11 4.57
CA THR A 105 10.13 5.85 5.05
C THR A 105 9.20 5.23 3.99
N LEU A 106 8.52 6.05 3.19
CA LEU A 106 7.73 5.57 2.05
C LEU A 106 8.63 4.97 0.98
N ASP A 107 9.72 5.65 0.63
CA ASP A 107 10.65 5.15 -0.38
C ASP A 107 11.31 3.84 0.06
N ALA A 108 11.72 3.77 1.34
CA ALA A 108 12.27 2.54 1.92
C ALA A 108 11.27 1.37 1.88
N ALA A 109 9.97 1.63 2.03
CA ALA A 109 8.93 0.61 1.92
C ALA A 109 8.89 -0.03 0.52
N PHE A 110 8.89 0.80 -0.52
CA PHE A 110 8.90 0.32 -1.91
C PHE A 110 10.19 -0.41 -2.27
N LEU A 111 11.33 0.06 -1.77
CA LEU A 111 12.61 -0.63 -1.96
C LEU A 111 12.64 -1.99 -1.23
N SER A 112 12.06 -2.06 -0.02
CA SER A 112 11.94 -3.32 0.73
C SER A 112 11.04 -4.33 0.00
N LEU A 113 9.96 -3.85 -0.61
CA LEU A 113 9.09 -4.68 -1.46
C LEU A 113 9.86 -5.24 -2.66
N GLN A 114 10.65 -4.42 -3.35
CA GLN A 114 11.48 -4.88 -4.47
C GLN A 114 12.51 -5.92 -4.03
N CYS A 115 13.19 -5.71 -2.90
CA CYS A 115 14.11 -6.69 -2.33
C CYS A 115 13.41 -8.02 -2.00
N SER A 116 12.17 -7.96 -1.52
CA SER A 116 11.37 -9.16 -1.22
C SER A 116 10.95 -9.89 -2.49
N MET A 117 10.58 -9.17 -3.55
CA MET A 117 10.32 -9.74 -4.88
C MET A 117 11.56 -10.44 -5.45
N ASP A 118 12.74 -9.83 -5.36
CA ASP A 118 13.99 -10.44 -5.84
C ASP A 118 14.32 -11.74 -5.12
N LYS A 119 14.08 -11.79 -3.80
CA LYS A 119 14.29 -13.00 -2.99
C LYS A 119 13.28 -14.08 -3.36
N CYS A 120 12.01 -13.72 -3.53
CA CYS A 120 10.96 -14.63 -3.99
C CYS A 120 11.33 -15.28 -5.33
N ILE A 121 11.81 -14.49 -6.30
CA ILE A 121 12.23 -14.99 -7.61
C ILE A 121 13.43 -15.94 -7.48
N LYS A 122 14.44 -15.58 -6.67
CA LYS A 122 15.62 -16.43 -6.43
C LYS A 122 15.26 -17.77 -5.76
N ASP A 123 14.22 -17.78 -4.95
CA ASP A 123 13.68 -18.97 -4.28
C ASP A 123 12.62 -19.70 -5.12
N GLY A 124 12.49 -19.39 -6.42
CA GLY A 124 11.56 -20.07 -7.33
C GLY A 124 10.09 -19.84 -7.03
N GLY A 125 9.74 -18.69 -6.41
CA GLY A 125 8.38 -18.37 -5.97
C GLY A 125 8.07 -18.82 -4.54
N GLY A 126 9.04 -19.38 -3.83
CA GLY A 126 8.93 -19.65 -2.39
C GLY A 126 8.83 -18.37 -1.55
N ASN A 127 8.42 -18.52 -0.30
CA ASN A 127 8.29 -17.44 0.70
C ASN A 127 9.13 -17.71 1.96
N ALA A 128 10.11 -18.62 1.89
CA ALA A 128 10.96 -19.00 3.02
C ALA A 128 12.10 -18.00 3.30
N PHE A 129 12.15 -16.90 2.54
CA PHE A 129 13.16 -15.87 2.69
C PHE A 129 12.76 -14.87 3.78
N LYS A 130 13.75 -14.38 4.55
CA LYS A 130 13.49 -13.24 5.43
C LYS A 130 13.29 -12.00 4.58
N ALA A 131 12.12 -11.36 4.69
CA ALA A 131 11.95 -9.99 4.21
C ALA A 131 13.06 -9.13 4.84
N SER A 132 13.80 -8.39 4.00
CA SER A 132 14.80 -7.44 4.48
C SER A 132 14.25 -6.04 4.29
N THR A 133 14.37 -5.22 5.32
CA THR A 133 14.07 -3.80 5.18
C THR A 133 15.23 -3.12 4.45
N TYR A 134 14.93 -2.22 3.52
CA TYR A 134 15.92 -1.43 2.83
C TYR A 134 16.70 -0.58 3.85
N GLY A 135 17.98 -0.88 4.04
CA GLY A 135 18.86 -0.23 5.03
C GLY A 135 19.48 -1.16 6.07
N GLU A 136 18.98 -2.39 6.22
CA GLU A 136 19.63 -3.42 7.04
C GLU A 136 20.96 -3.83 6.41
N GLY A 137 22.08 -3.43 7.04
CA GLY A 137 23.44 -3.74 6.61
C GLY A 137 24.30 -2.54 6.18
N LYS A 138 23.79 -1.30 6.30
CA LYS A 138 24.62 -0.08 6.17
C LYS A 138 24.86 0.55 7.54
N THR A 139 25.76 -0.06 8.32
CA THR A 139 26.44 0.56 9.47
C THR A 139 27.93 0.51 9.22
#